data_AF-A0A3S4IYI1-F1
#
_entry.id   AF-A0A3S4IYI1-F1
#
_cell.length_a   1.000
_cell.length_b   1.000
_cell.length_c   1.000
_cell.angle_alpha   90.00
_cell.angle_beta   90.00
_cell.angle_gamma   90.00
#
_symmetry.space_group_name_H-M   'P 1'
#
loop_
_entity.id
_entity.type
_entity.pdbx_description
1 polymer ?
#
loop_
_entity_poly.entity_id
_entity_poly.type
_entity_poly.pdbx_seq_one_letter_code
_entity_poly.pdbx_strand_id
1 'polypeptide(L)' 'MLERVRWVKQNFPQVDVIGGNIATAQAALDLVKAGADGVKVGIGPARSAPPASSPAWACRN' A
#
# COMPACT_ATOMS: atom_id res chain seq x y z
N MET A 1 12.29 4.81 -2.65
CA MET A 1 11.44 3.90 -1.82
C MET A 1 12.21 2.66 -1.39
N LEU A 2 12.72 1.83 -2.32
CA LEU A 2 13.39 0.56 -2.00
C LEU A 2 14.59 0.70 -1.05
N GLU A 3 15.44 1.71 -1.25
CA GLU A 3 16.58 1.98 -0.37
C GLU A 3 16.15 2.32 1.07
N ARG A 4 15.03 3.04 1.21
CA ARG A 4 14.45 3.39 2.50
C ARG A 4 13.94 2.15 3.22
N VAL A 5 13.26 1.24 2.52
CA VAL A 5 12.80 -0.04 3.08
C VAL A 5 14.02 -0.84 3.58
N ARG A 6 15.07 -0.97 2.76
CA ARG A 6 16.31 -1.65 3.15
C ARG A 6 16.95 -1.02 4.37
N TRP A 7 17.09 0.30 4.38
CA TRP A 7 17.67 1.03 5.50
C TRP A 7 16.86 0.83 6.79
N VAL A 8 15.52 0.90 6.73
CA VAL A 8 14.69 0.68 7.93
C VAL A 8 14.85 -0.73 8.46
N LYS A 9 14.80 -1.76 7.60
CA LYS A 9 14.98 -3.15 8.05
C LYS A 9 16.39 -3.41 8.60
N GLN A 10 17.41 -2.71 8.10
CA GLN A 10 18.77 -2.79 8.62
C GLN A 10 18.92 -2.15 10.00
N ASN A 11 18.28 -1.00 10.23
CA ASN A 11 18.43 -0.23 11.48
C ASN A 11 17.40 -0.62 12.56
N PHE A 12 16.25 -1.15 12.15
CA PHE A 12 15.11 -1.49 13.01
C PHE A 12 14.49 -2.83 12.56
N PRO A 13 15.19 -3.96 12.72
CA PRO A 13 14.74 -5.25 12.19
C PRO A 13 13.40 -5.73 12.77
N GLN A 14 13.05 -5.29 13.97
CA GLN A 14 11.79 -5.62 14.66
C GLN A 14 10.57 -4.81 14.19
N VAL A 15 10.77 -3.82 13.32
CA VAL A 15 9.69 -2.98 12.82
C VAL A 15 9.17 -3.56 11.51
N ASP A 16 7.85 -3.72 11.43
CA ASP A 16 7.16 -4.09 10.20
C ASP A 16 7.07 -2.90 9.25
N VAL A 17 7.49 -3.11 8.00
CA VAL A 17 7.54 -2.08 6.96
C VAL A 17 6.56 -2.42 5.84
N ILE A 18 5.56 -1.55 5.64
CA ILE A 18 4.62 -1.64 4.53
C ILE A 18 5.04 -0.68 3.42
N GLY A 19 5.33 -1.22 2.24
CA GLY A 19 5.72 -0.45 1.06
C GLY A 19 4.56 -0.16 0.11
N GLY A 20 4.45 1.06 -0.40
CA GLY A 20 3.46 1.41 -1.42
C GLY A 20 3.36 2.92 -1.66
N ASN A 21 2.38 3.39 -2.44
CA ASN A 21 1.39 2.58 -3.19
C ASN A 21 1.97 2.07 -4.52
N ILE A 22 1.61 0.84 -4.91
CA ILE A 22 2.02 0.25 -6.18
C ILE A 22 0.81 -0.15 -7.04
N ALA A 23 1.01 -0.23 -8.36
CA ALA A 23 -0.02 -0.66 -9.32
C ALA A 23 0.42 -1.82 -10.23
N THR A 24 1.66 -2.32 -10.06
CA THR A 24 2.21 -3.39 -10.90
C THR A 24 2.74 -4.53 -10.04
N ALA A 25 2.67 -5.75 -10.56
CA ALA A 25 3.21 -6.94 -9.90
C ALA A 25 4.73 -6.84 -9.74
N GLN A 26 5.43 -6.28 -10.73
CA GLN A 26 6.88 -6.09 -10.66
C GLN A 26 7.28 -5.18 -9.49
N ALA A 27 6.57 -4.08 -9.26
CA ALA A 27 6.83 -3.20 -8.13
C ALA A 27 6.56 -3.90 -6.77
N ALA A 28 5.60 -4.83 -6.72
CA ALA A 28 5.38 -5.67 -5.53
C ALA A 28 6.58 -6.57 -5.26
N LEU A 29 7.09 -7.24 -6.29
CA LEU A 29 8.26 -8.10 -6.19
C LEU A 29 9.50 -7.33 -5.75
N ASP A 30 9.70 -6.11 -6.27
CA ASP A 30 10.85 -5.29 -5.92
C ASP A 30 10.80 -4.83 -4.45
N LEU A 31 9.60 -4.54 -3.92
CA LEU A 31 9.40 -4.21 -2.50
C LEU A 31 9.66 -5.39 -1.57
N VAL A 32 9.16 -6.58 -1.92
CA VAL A 32 9.43 -7.81 -1.15
C VAL A 32 10.92 -8.12 -1.17
N LYS A 33 11.60 -8.02 -2.32
CA LYS A 33 13.06 -8.20 -2.42
C LYS A 33 13.85 -7.15 -1.62
N ALA A 34 13.29 -5.97 -1.41
CA ALA A 34 13.89 -4.94 -0.57
C ALA A 34 13.68 -5.17 0.93
N GLY A 35 12.87 -6.15 1.32
CA GLY A 35 12.59 -6.50 2.72
C GLY A 35 11.31 -5.89 3.29
N ALA A 36 10.38 -5.45 2.45
CA ALA A 36 9.06 -5.02 2.94
C ALA A 36 8.26 -6.24 3.44
N ASP A 37 7.65 -6.10 4.62
CA ASP A 37 6.79 -7.12 5.24
C ASP A 37 5.37 -7.12 4.66
N GLY A 38 4.98 -5.99 4.04
CA GLY A 38 3.69 -5.86 3.36
C GLY A 38 3.72 -4.87 2.20
N VAL A 39 2.72 -4.96 1.32
CA VAL A 39 2.56 -4.04 0.17
C VAL A 39 1.18 -3.39 0.17
N LYS A 40 1.14 -2.08 -0.09
CA LYS A 40 -0.10 -1.33 -0.30
C LYS A 40 -0.35 -1.17 -1.79
N VAL A 41 -1.35 -1.90 -2.29
CA VAL A 41 -1.73 -1.91 -3.72
C VAL A 41 -2.85 -0.92 -3.99
N GLY A 42 -2.72 -0.16 -5.07
CA GLY A 42 -3.73 0.75 -5.59
C GLY A 42 -3.19 2.16 -5.80
N ILE A 43 -3.19 2.62 -7.06
CA ILE A 43 -2.98 4.03 -7.42
C ILE A 43 -4.33 4.54 -7.92
N GLY A 44 -5.02 5.33 -7.10
CA GLY A 44 -6.32 5.91 -7.43
C GLY A 44 -6.71 6.93 -6.38
N PRO A 45 -7.64 7.86 -6.69
CA PRO A 45 -8.14 8.79 -5.69
C PRO A 45 -8.74 7.97 -4.55
N ALA A 46 -8.28 8.21 -3.33
CA ALA A 46 -9.02 7.75 -2.17
C ALA A 46 -10.43 8.37 -2.31
N ARG A 47 -11.46 7.54 -2.42
CA ARG A 47 -12.86 7.99 -2.45
C ARG A 47 -13.04 8.96 -1.29
N SER A 48 -13.37 10.22 -1.56
CA SER A 48 -14.04 11.05 -0.56
C SER A 48 -15.31 10.29 -0.21
N ALA A 49 -15.40 9.79 1.03
CA ALA A 49 -16.60 9.11 1.47
C ALA A 49 -17.79 10.03 1.12
N PRO A 50 -18.80 9.53 0.39
CA PRO A 50 -19.98 10.34 0.18
C PRO A 50 -20.55 10.70 1.57
N PRO A 51 -21.17 11.88 1.74
CA PRO A 51 -21.79 12.23 3.01
C PRO A 51 -22.70 11.08 3.46
N ALA A 52 -22.76 10.82 4.77
CA ALA A 52 -23.46 9.67 5.35
C ALA A 52 -24.93 9.51 4.90
N SER A 53 -25.51 10.54 4.29
CA SER A 53 -26.85 10.59 3.71
C SER A 53 -26.98 10.03 2.29
N SER A 54 -25.89 9.67 1.60
CA SER A 54 -25.94 9.20 0.21
C SER A 54 -25.83 7.67 0.11
N PRO A 55 -26.90 6.94 -0.24
CA PRO A 55 -26.91 5.48 -0.30
C PRO A 55 -26.33 4.97 -1.63
N ALA A 56 -25.21 5.55 -2.08
CA ALA A 56 -24.56 5.16 -3.34
C ALA A 56 -23.97 3.74 -3.33
N TRP A 57 -24.02 3.06 -2.18
CA TRP A 57 -23.67 1.64 -2.02
C TRP A 57 -24.89 0.70 -2.16
N ALA A 58 -26.12 1.22 -2.08
CA ALA A 58 -27.33 0.40 -1.95
C ALA A 58 -27.90 -0.12 -3.27
N CYS A 59 -27.38 0.30 -4.43
CA CYS A 59 -27.86 -0.19 -5.72
C CYS A 59 -26.71 -0.42 -6.70
N ARG A 60 -26.21 -1.66 -6.78
CA ARG A 60 -25.77 -2.27 -8.04
C ARG A 60 -26.08 -3.78 -7.97
N ASN A 61 -26.86 -4.25 -8.94
CA ASN A 61 -27.21 -5.65 -9.22
C ASN A 61 -26.01 -6.60 -9.09
#